data_AF-F0IDL3-F1
#
_entry.id   AF-F0IDL3-F1
#
_cell.length_a   1.000
_cell.length_b   1.000
_cell.length_c   1.000
_cell.angle_alpha   90.00
_cell.angle_beta   90.00
_cell.angle_gamma   90.00
#
_symmetry.space_group_name_H-M   'P 1'
#
loop_
_entity.id
_entity.type
_entity.pdbx_description
1 polymer ?
#
loop_
_entity_poly.entity_id
_entity_poly.type
_entity_poly.pdbx_seq_one_letter_code
_entity_poly.pdbx_strand_id
1 'polypeptide(L)'
;MKYQNILEEELKNKVGHDYFAAYNHTDIIERIDFAVAHPETFFGQKHYFLWAEAKRANFDIYKALAQLVLTIGKARTFERLLPPNYLGVFNSQLIAFIPYWEVQDIFTQNDFNWSVTPSDHNTAEFEQVYNRVKNILERNAYHFRFGTDDKELHTFIKENFVIGKTSTNKIQITKNNFITIYNKWLQIVKPTIQFTRWEEAKKDQILDADFYLADLLSSEKPFSKRKSESSARKQQISYGSLQR
;
A
#
# COMPACT_ATOMS: atom_id res chain seq x y z
N MET A 1 -22.15 11.61 -17.18
CA MET A 1 -21.17 11.36 -16.08
C MET A 1 -21.95 10.88 -14.88
N LYS A 2 -21.49 9.86 -14.16
CA LYS A 2 -22.23 9.25 -13.03
C LYS A 2 -22.54 10.24 -11.90
N TYR A 3 -21.61 11.15 -11.62
CA TYR A 3 -21.77 12.19 -10.60
C TYR A 3 -21.77 13.58 -11.26
N GLN A 4 -22.87 14.33 -11.14
CA GLN A 4 -23.01 15.66 -11.74
C GLN A 4 -23.38 16.70 -10.68
N ASN A 5 -22.62 17.81 -10.63
CA ASN A 5 -22.88 18.98 -9.77
C ASN A 5 -23.08 18.69 -8.27
N ILE A 6 -22.40 17.67 -7.75
CA ILE A 6 -22.44 17.33 -6.32
C ILE A 6 -21.27 17.96 -5.55
N LEU A 7 -21.47 18.16 -4.25
CA LEU A 7 -20.41 18.63 -3.34
C LEU A 7 -19.36 17.53 -3.12
N GLU A 8 -18.15 17.93 -2.69
CA GLU A 8 -17.05 16.99 -2.47
C GLU A 8 -17.36 15.95 -1.38
N GLU A 9 -17.99 16.37 -0.27
CA GLU A 9 -18.45 15.46 0.78
C GLU A 9 -19.51 14.48 0.28
N GLU A 10 -20.44 14.95 -0.56
CA GLU A 10 -21.43 14.08 -1.19
C GLU A 10 -20.76 13.08 -2.15
N LEU A 11 -19.75 13.52 -2.89
CA LEU A 11 -18.97 12.66 -3.77
C LEU A 11 -18.24 11.56 -3.00
N LYS A 12 -17.58 11.89 -1.88
CA LYS A 12 -16.91 10.91 -1.00
C LYS A 12 -17.88 9.82 -0.56
N ASN A 13 -19.05 10.21 -0.06
CA ASN A 13 -20.08 9.28 0.39
C ASN A 13 -20.61 8.39 -0.74
N LYS A 14 -20.91 8.97 -1.91
CA LYS A 14 -21.40 8.20 -3.07
C LYS A 14 -20.36 7.22 -3.60
N VAL A 15 -19.10 7.63 -3.73
CA VAL A 15 -18.01 6.74 -4.16
C VAL A 15 -17.79 5.62 -3.15
N GLY A 16 -17.84 5.93 -1.85
CA GLY A 16 -17.79 4.93 -0.78
C GLY A 16 -18.89 3.89 -0.90
N HIS A 17 -20.14 4.32 -1.05
CA HIS A 17 -21.27 3.41 -1.22
C HIS A 17 -21.23 2.62 -2.53
N ASP A 18 -20.92 3.27 -3.65
CA ASP A 18 -21.04 2.64 -4.97
C ASP A 18 -19.94 1.60 -5.21
N TYR A 19 -18.71 1.82 -4.72
CA TYR A 19 -17.56 0.95 -5.04
C TYR A 19 -16.94 0.26 -3.83
N PHE A 20 -17.12 0.79 -2.62
CA PHE A 20 -16.43 0.32 -1.41
C PHE A 20 -17.37 -0.13 -0.29
N ALA A 21 -18.66 -0.39 -0.57
CA ALA A 21 -19.65 -0.76 0.46
C ALA A 21 -19.29 -2.01 1.29
N ALA A 22 -18.50 -2.94 0.73
CA ALA A 22 -18.03 -4.13 1.46
C ALA A 22 -16.87 -3.84 2.43
N TYR A 23 -16.36 -2.60 2.46
CA TYR A 23 -15.21 -2.16 3.23
C TYR A 23 -15.62 -1.05 4.20
N ASN A 24 -14.79 -0.80 5.21
CA ASN A 24 -14.93 0.42 6.00
C ASN A 24 -14.40 1.60 5.16
N HIS A 25 -15.28 2.53 4.81
CA HIS A 25 -14.95 3.71 4.00
C HIS A 25 -15.33 5.04 4.68
N THR A 26 -15.59 5.00 5.99
CA THR A 26 -16.08 6.15 6.77
C THR A 26 -15.04 6.67 7.77
N ASP A 27 -13.86 6.06 7.81
CA ASP A 27 -12.80 6.46 8.72
C ASP A 27 -12.25 7.85 8.35
N ILE A 28 -12.14 8.72 9.35
CA ILE A 28 -11.52 10.04 9.22
C ILE A 28 -10.08 9.95 9.71
N ILE A 29 -9.12 10.19 8.81
CA ILE A 29 -7.68 10.18 9.13
C ILE A 29 -7.13 11.58 8.91
N GLU A 30 -7.23 12.40 9.96
CA GLU A 30 -6.69 13.77 9.98
C GLU A 30 -7.16 14.62 8.80
N ARG A 31 -6.29 14.87 7.81
CA ARG A 31 -6.56 15.67 6.61
C ARG A 31 -6.64 14.85 5.33
N ILE A 32 -6.59 13.52 5.44
CA ILE A 32 -6.85 12.63 4.32
C ILE A 32 -8.35 12.63 4.05
N ASP A 33 -8.73 12.97 2.82
CA ASP A 33 -10.12 13.16 2.43
C ASP A 33 -10.95 11.87 2.44
N PHE A 34 -10.34 10.74 2.12
CA PHE A 34 -11.03 9.46 2.00
C PHE A 34 -10.10 8.30 2.35
N ALA A 35 -10.60 7.34 3.12
CA ALA A 35 -9.86 6.14 3.50
C ALA A 35 -10.73 4.90 3.35
N VAL A 36 -10.16 3.82 2.82
CA VAL A 36 -10.81 2.50 2.74
C VAL A 36 -9.97 1.50 3.51
N ALA A 37 -10.60 0.79 4.43
CA ALA A 37 -9.99 -0.23 5.29
C ALA A 37 -10.78 -1.53 5.26
N HIS A 38 -10.12 -2.61 5.66
CA HIS A 38 -10.80 -3.84 5.99
C HIS A 38 -11.86 -3.59 7.09
N PRO A 39 -13.06 -4.20 6.99
CA PRO A 39 -14.12 -4.02 8.00
C PRO A 39 -13.68 -4.40 9.41
N GLU A 40 -12.84 -5.43 9.51
CA GLU A 40 -12.29 -5.93 10.78
C GLU A 40 -10.94 -5.30 11.12
N THR A 41 -10.68 -5.19 12.42
CA THR A 41 -9.41 -4.76 12.98
C THR A 41 -8.59 -5.98 13.41
N PHE A 42 -7.30 -5.99 13.08
CA PHE A 42 -6.40 -7.11 13.38
C PHE A 42 -5.35 -6.64 14.39
N PHE A 43 -5.26 -7.30 15.54
CA PHE A 43 -4.29 -6.97 16.59
C PHE A 43 -4.32 -5.50 17.03
N GLY A 44 -5.54 -4.93 17.13
CA GLY A 44 -5.73 -3.52 17.49
C GLY A 44 -5.34 -2.53 16.39
N GLN A 45 -5.02 -2.99 15.18
CA GLN A 45 -4.68 -2.13 14.04
C GLN A 45 -5.60 -2.37 12.85
N LYS A 46 -6.04 -1.27 12.24
CA LYS A 46 -6.80 -1.33 10.98
C LYS A 46 -5.87 -1.61 9.81
N HIS A 47 -6.36 -2.39 8.85
CA HIS A 47 -5.68 -2.60 7.59
C HIS A 47 -6.28 -1.66 6.54
N TYR A 48 -5.59 -0.57 6.23
CA TYR A 48 -6.00 0.33 5.16
C TYR A 48 -5.59 -0.22 3.80
N PHE A 49 -6.48 -0.14 2.82
CA PHE A 49 -6.21 -0.46 1.42
C PHE A 49 -5.97 0.80 0.59
N LEU A 50 -6.67 1.89 0.92
CA LEU A 50 -6.62 3.15 0.19
C LEU A 50 -6.61 4.33 1.15
N TRP A 51 -5.73 5.29 0.89
CA TRP A 51 -5.90 6.68 1.29
C TRP A 51 -5.99 7.53 0.03
N ALA A 52 -6.93 8.47 -0.02
CA ALA A 52 -7.17 9.24 -1.23
C ALA A 52 -7.51 10.70 -0.95
N GLU A 53 -7.14 11.56 -1.92
CA GLU A 53 -7.62 12.93 -2.01
C GLU A 53 -8.90 12.96 -2.86
N ALA A 54 -9.94 13.64 -2.39
CA ALA A 54 -11.13 13.88 -3.17
C ALA A 54 -11.11 15.32 -3.68
N LYS A 55 -11.53 15.53 -4.92
CA LYS A 55 -11.67 16.87 -5.48
C LYS A 55 -12.96 17.02 -6.24
N ARG A 56 -13.40 18.27 -6.35
CA ARG A 56 -14.46 18.64 -7.30
C ARG A 56 -14.00 18.41 -8.75
N ALA A 57 -14.97 18.44 -9.67
CA ALA A 57 -14.71 18.26 -11.10
C ALA A 57 -13.61 19.21 -11.63
N ASN A 58 -12.87 18.76 -12.66
CA ASN A 58 -11.84 19.51 -13.39
C ASN A 58 -10.57 19.90 -12.61
N PHE A 59 -10.35 19.33 -11.40
CA PHE A 59 -9.09 19.49 -10.70
C PHE A 59 -7.98 18.61 -11.31
N ASP A 60 -6.76 19.12 -11.28
CA ASP A 60 -5.56 18.41 -11.72
C ASP A 60 -5.23 17.25 -10.77
N ILE A 61 -5.45 16.02 -11.25
CA ILE A 61 -5.29 14.80 -10.45
C ILE A 61 -3.84 14.61 -9.96
N TYR A 62 -2.85 15.11 -10.71
CA TYR A 62 -1.44 15.02 -10.32
C TYR A 62 -1.17 15.92 -9.11
N LYS A 63 -1.72 17.14 -9.11
CA LYS A 63 -1.61 18.08 -7.99
C LYS A 63 -2.30 17.55 -6.74
N ALA A 64 -3.49 16.96 -6.90
CA ALA A 64 -4.24 16.39 -5.78
C ALA A 64 -3.49 15.21 -5.15
N LEU A 65 -2.90 14.33 -5.98
CA LEU A 65 -2.12 13.22 -5.48
C LEU A 65 -0.81 13.69 -4.80
N ALA A 66 -0.17 14.75 -5.31
CA ALA A 66 0.97 15.37 -4.65
C ALA A 66 0.58 15.99 -3.29
N GLN A 67 -0.56 16.67 -3.23
CA GLN A 67 -1.12 17.20 -1.98
C GLN A 67 -1.37 16.09 -0.95
N LEU A 68 -1.88 14.92 -1.37
CA LEU A 68 -2.07 13.78 -0.48
C LEU A 68 -0.74 13.29 0.12
N VAL A 69 0.30 13.11 -0.71
CA VAL A 69 1.63 12.68 -0.24
C VAL A 69 2.20 13.68 0.77
N LEU A 70 2.14 14.98 0.46
CA LEU A 70 2.58 16.03 1.39
C LEU A 70 1.78 16.03 2.70
N THR A 71 0.46 15.78 2.62
CA THR A 71 -0.43 15.71 3.79
C THR A 71 -0.05 14.53 4.70
N ILE A 72 0.17 13.35 4.13
CA ILE A 72 0.60 12.15 4.86
C ILE A 72 1.95 12.39 5.57
N GLY A 73 2.92 12.96 4.84
CA GLY A 73 4.26 13.17 5.37
C GLY A 73 4.33 14.26 6.43
N LYS A 74 3.64 15.38 6.21
CA LYS A 74 3.53 16.48 7.19
C LYS A 74 2.95 16.00 8.53
N ALA A 75 1.94 15.14 8.48
CA ALA A 75 1.29 14.62 9.68
C ALA A 75 1.94 13.33 10.23
N ARG A 76 3.00 12.84 9.57
CA ARG A 76 3.71 11.59 9.88
C ARG A 76 2.77 10.41 10.13
N THR A 77 1.74 10.29 9.28
CA THR A 77 0.68 9.28 9.44
C THR A 77 1.26 7.87 9.47
N PHE A 78 2.31 7.64 8.68
CA PHE A 78 3.04 6.38 8.55
C PHE A 78 3.79 5.93 9.82
N GLU A 79 4.00 6.81 10.81
CA GLU A 79 4.61 6.43 12.09
C GLU A 79 3.57 5.81 13.04
N ARG A 80 2.28 6.10 12.85
CA ARG A 80 1.18 5.69 13.75
C ARG A 80 0.27 4.63 13.15
N LEU A 81 0.10 4.65 11.83
CA LEU A 81 -0.73 3.72 11.09
C LEU A 81 0.13 2.94 10.10
N LEU A 82 -0.22 1.68 9.88
CA LEU A 82 0.34 0.96 8.75
C LEU A 82 -0.04 1.66 7.44
N PRO A 83 0.90 1.80 6.49
CA PRO A 83 0.61 2.42 5.21
C PRO A 83 -0.42 1.59 4.42
N PRO A 84 -1.26 2.24 3.60
CA PRO A 84 -2.21 1.56 2.76
C PRO A 84 -1.51 0.85 1.59
N ASN A 85 -2.22 -0.05 0.92
CA ASN A 85 -1.72 -0.65 -0.32
C ASN A 85 -1.58 0.42 -1.43
N TYR A 86 -2.55 1.32 -1.52
CA TYR A 86 -2.63 2.35 -2.55
C TYR A 86 -2.83 3.74 -1.96
N LEU A 87 -2.24 4.73 -2.65
CA LEU A 87 -2.71 6.09 -2.63
C LEU A 87 -3.63 6.33 -3.83
N GLY A 88 -4.59 7.22 -3.69
CA GLY A 88 -5.50 7.52 -4.78
C GLY A 88 -5.94 8.97 -4.85
N VAL A 89 -6.61 9.27 -5.95
CA VAL A 89 -7.27 10.55 -6.18
C VAL A 89 -8.54 10.29 -6.96
N PHE A 90 -9.63 10.97 -6.61
CA PHE A 90 -10.85 10.91 -7.40
C PHE A 90 -11.57 12.25 -7.46
N ASN A 91 -12.34 12.43 -8.53
CA ASN A 91 -13.27 13.53 -8.73
C ASN A 91 -14.61 12.98 -9.24
N SER A 92 -15.53 13.82 -9.69
CA SER A 92 -16.84 13.36 -10.16
C SER A 92 -16.81 12.50 -11.44
N GLN A 93 -15.66 12.39 -12.10
CA GLN A 93 -15.49 11.69 -13.38
C GLN A 93 -14.71 10.39 -13.26
N LEU A 94 -13.67 10.35 -12.42
CA LEU A 94 -12.75 9.22 -12.37
C LEU A 94 -12.15 9.01 -10.99
N ILE A 95 -11.57 7.83 -10.81
CA ILE A 95 -10.65 7.49 -9.72
C ILE A 95 -9.33 6.94 -10.31
N ALA A 96 -8.22 7.30 -9.68
CA ALA A 96 -6.89 6.81 -10.02
C ALA A 96 -6.19 6.26 -8.77
N PHE A 97 -5.36 5.23 -8.98
CA PHE A 97 -4.58 4.59 -7.91
C PHE A 97 -3.10 4.51 -8.27
N ILE A 98 -2.24 4.78 -7.29
CA ILE A 98 -0.81 4.46 -7.32
C ILE A 98 -0.44 3.57 -6.13
N PRO A 99 0.48 2.60 -6.30
CA PRO A 99 0.94 1.82 -5.16
C PRO A 99 1.71 2.69 -4.15
N TYR A 100 1.42 2.55 -2.85
CA TYR A 100 2.05 3.37 -1.81
C TYR A 100 3.59 3.25 -1.79
N TRP A 101 4.10 2.03 -2.01
CA TRP A 101 5.54 1.76 -2.00
C TRP A 101 6.30 2.54 -3.06
N GLU A 102 5.62 3.03 -4.11
CA GLU A 102 6.27 3.85 -5.13
C GLU A 102 6.59 5.27 -4.65
N VAL A 103 6.03 5.73 -3.53
CA VAL A 103 6.31 7.06 -2.97
C VAL A 103 6.88 7.00 -1.55
N GLN A 104 7.03 5.80 -0.99
CA GLN A 104 7.37 5.64 0.42
C GLN A 104 8.74 6.21 0.78
N ASP A 105 9.68 6.21 -0.17
CA ASP A 105 11.04 6.71 0.02
C ASP A 105 11.06 8.21 0.33
N ILE A 106 10.10 8.98 -0.22
CA ILE A 106 9.95 10.41 0.03
C ILE A 106 9.80 10.69 1.52
N PHE A 107 9.02 9.87 2.24
CA PHE A 107 8.75 10.06 3.67
C PHE A 107 9.98 9.92 4.58
N THR A 108 11.08 9.39 4.04
CA THR A 108 12.33 9.15 4.77
C THR A 108 13.49 10.03 4.29
N GLN A 109 13.23 10.97 3.37
CA GLN A 109 14.24 11.92 2.89
C GLN A 109 14.65 12.88 4.01
N ASN A 110 15.95 13.01 4.24
CA ASN A 110 16.50 13.81 5.34
C ASN A 110 16.39 15.32 5.09
N ASP A 111 16.47 15.75 3.82
CA ASP A 111 16.51 17.13 3.36
C ASP A 111 15.13 17.67 2.91
N PHE A 112 14.05 16.95 3.20
CA PHE A 112 12.69 17.34 2.82
C PHE A 112 12.06 18.27 3.86
N ASN A 113 11.60 19.46 3.43
CA ASN A 113 10.94 20.41 4.32
C ASN A 113 9.44 20.10 4.50
N TRP A 114 9.10 19.35 5.55
CA TRP A 114 7.70 19.01 5.87
C TRP A 114 6.85 20.19 6.40
N SER A 115 7.42 21.37 6.60
CA SER A 115 6.65 22.54 7.07
C SER A 115 5.80 23.18 5.98
N VAL A 116 6.07 22.90 4.69
CA VAL A 116 5.33 23.44 3.54
C VAL A 116 3.84 23.14 3.63
N THR A 117 3.02 24.04 3.09
CA THR A 117 1.57 23.82 3.00
C THR A 117 1.30 22.84 1.86
N PRO A 118 0.61 21.70 2.07
CA PRO A 118 0.38 20.70 1.02
C PRO A 118 -0.30 21.21 -0.25
N SER A 119 -1.08 22.29 -0.15
CA SER A 119 -1.75 22.95 -1.28
C SER A 119 -0.97 24.12 -1.89
N ASP A 120 0.26 24.39 -1.43
CA ASP A 120 1.14 25.41 -2.02
C ASP A 120 1.98 24.80 -3.15
N HIS A 121 1.55 25.08 -4.37
CA HIS A 121 2.10 24.48 -5.58
C HIS A 121 3.42 25.13 -6.05
N ASN A 122 3.94 26.13 -5.34
CA ASN A 122 5.13 26.90 -5.75
C ASN A 122 6.41 26.50 -5.00
N THR A 123 6.36 25.44 -4.20
CA THR A 123 7.49 24.96 -3.40
C THR A 123 8.28 23.90 -4.14
N ALA A 124 9.59 23.81 -3.88
CA ALA A 124 10.45 22.78 -4.47
C ALA A 124 10.01 21.38 -4.03
N GLU A 125 9.54 21.24 -2.79
CA GLU A 125 8.97 20.02 -2.22
C GLU A 125 7.73 19.57 -3.01
N PHE A 126 6.82 20.51 -3.31
CA PHE A 126 5.65 20.21 -4.12
C PHE A 126 6.03 19.78 -5.52
N GLU A 127 6.95 20.49 -6.18
CA GLU A 127 7.40 20.16 -7.53
C GLU A 127 8.05 18.77 -7.58
N GLN A 128 8.90 18.44 -6.61
CA GLN A 128 9.53 17.13 -6.50
C GLN A 128 8.48 16.01 -6.40
N VAL A 129 7.52 16.16 -5.47
CA VAL A 129 6.45 15.17 -5.27
C VAL A 129 5.55 15.09 -6.50
N TYR A 130 5.17 16.23 -7.08
CA TYR A 130 4.36 16.31 -8.29
C TYR A 130 4.99 15.56 -9.46
N ASN A 131 6.27 15.81 -9.74
CA ASN A 131 6.99 15.14 -10.82
C ASN A 131 7.06 13.62 -10.57
N ARG A 132 7.25 13.21 -9.31
CA ARG A 132 7.25 11.78 -8.95
C ARG A 132 5.90 11.14 -9.20
N VAL A 133 4.80 11.70 -8.69
CA VAL A 133 3.45 11.10 -8.84
C VAL A 133 2.97 11.14 -10.29
N LYS A 134 3.32 12.19 -11.04
CA LYS A 134 3.03 12.29 -12.47
C LYS A 134 3.70 11.15 -13.25
N ASN A 135 5.00 10.94 -13.05
CA ASN A 135 5.73 9.86 -13.72
C ASN A 135 5.15 8.47 -13.38
N ILE A 136 4.70 8.25 -12.13
CA ILE A 136 4.04 7.00 -11.72
C ILE A 136 2.71 6.84 -12.46
N LEU A 137 1.91 7.91 -12.51
CA LEU A 137 0.60 7.84 -13.15
C LEU A 137 0.71 7.64 -14.67
N GLU A 138 1.69 8.26 -15.32
CA GLU A 138 1.90 8.11 -16.77
C GLU A 138 2.42 6.71 -17.16
N ARG A 139 3.17 6.03 -16.27
CA ARG A 139 3.77 4.72 -16.57
C ARG A 139 2.90 3.52 -16.18
N ASN A 140 2.20 3.58 -15.04
CA ASN A 140 1.65 2.42 -14.35
C ASN A 140 0.25 2.66 -13.73
N ALA A 141 -0.45 3.73 -14.10
CA ALA A 141 -1.68 4.04 -13.40
C ALA A 141 -2.84 3.10 -13.70
N TYR A 142 -3.56 2.77 -12.63
CA TYR A 142 -4.93 2.30 -12.71
C TYR A 142 -5.85 3.51 -12.70
N HIS A 143 -6.40 3.86 -13.87
CA HIS A 143 -7.40 4.92 -14.04
C HIS A 143 -8.74 4.30 -14.43
N PHE A 144 -9.81 4.70 -13.74
CA PHE A 144 -11.17 4.23 -14.02
C PHE A 144 -12.13 5.40 -14.08
N ARG A 145 -12.86 5.55 -15.18
CA ARG A 145 -13.95 6.51 -15.33
C ARG A 145 -15.23 5.93 -14.74
N PHE A 146 -15.83 6.67 -13.83
CA PHE A 146 -17.10 6.31 -13.22
C PHE A 146 -18.23 6.21 -14.26
N GLY A 147 -18.99 5.14 -14.17
CA GLY A 147 -20.04 4.73 -15.09
C GLY A 147 -19.55 4.01 -16.35
N THR A 148 -18.33 4.29 -16.83
CA THR A 148 -17.79 3.64 -18.04
C THR A 148 -17.02 2.38 -17.69
N ASP A 149 -16.14 2.48 -16.69
CA ASP A 149 -15.18 1.43 -16.32
C ASP A 149 -15.57 0.78 -14.97
N ASP A 150 -16.87 0.80 -14.62
CA ASP A 150 -17.38 0.35 -13.30
C ASP A 150 -17.08 -1.14 -13.06
N LYS A 151 -17.17 -1.98 -14.09
CA LYS A 151 -16.90 -3.43 -13.97
C LYS A 151 -15.43 -3.69 -13.71
N GLU A 152 -14.56 -2.99 -14.43
CA GLU A 152 -13.11 -3.05 -14.31
C GLU A 152 -12.68 -2.53 -12.94
N LEU A 153 -13.28 -1.44 -12.46
CA LEU A 153 -13.02 -0.90 -11.12
C LEU A 153 -13.44 -1.88 -10.02
N HIS A 154 -14.63 -2.48 -10.10
CA HIS A 154 -15.06 -3.50 -9.14
C HIS A 154 -14.14 -4.73 -9.13
N THR A 155 -13.70 -5.16 -10.32
CA THR A 155 -12.76 -6.29 -10.46
C THR A 155 -11.41 -5.93 -9.83
N PHE A 156 -10.88 -4.74 -10.13
CA PHE A 156 -9.65 -4.24 -9.52
C PHE A 156 -9.75 -4.20 -8.00
N ILE A 157 -10.82 -3.64 -7.43
CA ILE A 157 -11.01 -3.58 -5.98
C ILE A 157 -11.06 -5.00 -5.40
N LYS A 158 -11.88 -5.90 -5.95
CA LYS A 158 -12.01 -7.28 -5.47
C LYS A 158 -10.68 -8.03 -5.48
N GLU A 159 -9.86 -7.82 -6.49
CA GLU A 159 -8.58 -8.52 -6.65
C GLU A 159 -7.44 -7.90 -5.84
N ASN A 160 -7.49 -6.60 -5.51
CA ASN A 160 -6.37 -5.87 -4.93
C ASN A 160 -6.60 -5.44 -3.47
N PHE A 161 -7.85 -5.34 -3.01
CA PHE A 161 -8.21 -4.94 -1.64
C PHE A 161 -8.40 -6.18 -0.78
N VAL A 162 -7.39 -7.05 -0.82
CA VAL A 162 -7.36 -8.32 -0.07
C VAL A 162 -6.13 -8.35 0.82
N ILE A 163 -6.29 -8.93 2.01
CA ILE A 163 -5.18 -9.07 2.96
C ILE A 163 -4.18 -10.09 2.39
N GLY A 164 -2.89 -9.76 2.46
CA GLY A 164 -1.81 -10.70 2.11
C GLY A 164 -1.39 -10.73 0.65
N LYS A 165 -1.96 -9.88 -0.23
CA LYS A 165 -1.46 -9.76 -1.61
C LYS A 165 -0.03 -9.22 -1.62
N THR A 166 0.90 -10.03 -2.13
CA THR A 166 2.36 -9.80 -2.06
C THR A 166 2.88 -8.92 -3.19
N SER A 167 2.18 -8.85 -4.33
CA SER A 167 2.67 -8.18 -5.55
C SER A 167 2.68 -6.64 -5.48
N THR A 168 1.97 -6.04 -4.52
CA THR A 168 1.83 -4.58 -4.38
C THR A 168 2.24 -4.06 -3.01
N ASN A 169 2.70 -4.94 -2.11
CA ASN A 169 3.02 -4.60 -0.72
C ASN A 169 4.53 -4.72 -0.46
N LYS A 170 5.30 -3.73 -0.92
CA LYS A 170 6.68 -3.52 -0.47
C LYS A 170 6.68 -2.48 0.66
N ILE A 171 6.08 -2.83 1.80
CA ILE A 171 6.08 -1.96 2.98
C ILE A 171 7.48 -1.98 3.59
N GLN A 172 8.12 -0.81 3.72
CA GLN A 172 9.37 -0.70 4.45
C GLN A 172 9.16 -1.05 5.94
N ILE A 173 9.95 -2.00 6.45
CA ILE A 173 9.92 -2.37 7.87
C ILE A 173 10.69 -1.33 8.67
N THR A 174 10.04 -0.78 9.68
CA THR A 174 10.58 0.19 10.65
C THR A 174 10.36 -0.34 12.06
N LYS A 175 11.00 0.27 13.06
CA LYS A 175 10.78 -0.11 14.48
C LYS A 175 9.30 -0.01 14.88
N ASN A 176 8.56 0.94 14.31
CA ASN A 176 7.17 1.21 14.69
C ASN A 176 6.20 0.19 14.10
N ASN A 177 6.50 -0.36 12.92
CA ASN A 177 5.60 -1.32 12.25
C ASN A 177 6.08 -2.78 12.35
N PHE A 178 7.27 -3.04 12.92
CA PHE A 178 7.86 -4.37 13.01
C PHE A 178 6.93 -5.41 13.64
N ILE A 179 6.36 -5.12 14.82
CA ILE A 179 5.48 -6.07 15.53
C ILE A 179 4.27 -6.43 14.67
N THR A 180 3.66 -5.44 14.01
CA THR A 180 2.49 -5.69 13.17
C THR A 180 2.84 -6.47 11.91
N ILE A 181 3.96 -6.15 11.26
CA ILE A 181 4.40 -6.86 10.06
C ILE A 181 4.76 -8.31 10.42
N TYR A 182 5.44 -8.53 11.54
CA TYR A 182 5.73 -9.87 12.03
C TYR A 182 4.45 -10.67 12.33
N ASN A 183 3.47 -10.07 13.01
CA ASN A 183 2.19 -10.75 13.27
C ASN A 183 1.42 -11.09 11.98
N LYS A 184 1.44 -10.21 10.98
CA LYS A 184 0.88 -10.53 9.65
C LYS A 184 1.62 -11.69 8.98
N TRP A 185 2.95 -11.70 9.07
CA TRP A 185 3.77 -12.80 8.55
C TRP A 185 3.42 -14.12 9.25
N LEU A 186 3.24 -14.13 10.57
CA LEU A 186 2.80 -15.29 11.34
C LEU A 186 1.45 -15.85 10.89
N GLN A 187 0.52 -15.00 10.45
CA GLN A 187 -0.81 -15.44 10.01
C GLN A 187 -0.88 -15.87 8.55
N ILE A 188 -0.11 -15.22 7.68
CA ILE A 188 -0.28 -15.36 6.22
C ILE A 188 0.85 -16.18 5.62
N VAL A 189 2.09 -15.95 6.04
CA VAL A 189 3.27 -16.57 5.43
C VAL A 189 3.67 -17.83 6.18
N LYS A 190 3.82 -17.77 7.51
CA LYS A 190 4.22 -18.93 8.32
C LYS A 190 3.39 -20.20 8.03
N PRO A 191 2.06 -20.15 7.88
CA PRO A 191 1.27 -21.34 7.57
C PRO A 191 1.50 -21.91 6.16
N THR A 192 2.06 -21.11 5.25
CA THR A 192 2.38 -21.55 3.87
C THR A 192 3.78 -22.17 3.75
N ILE A 193 4.64 -22.01 4.76
CA ILE A 193 5.95 -22.64 4.82
C ILE A 193 5.75 -24.14 5.05
N GLN A 194 6.26 -24.98 4.13
CA GLN A 194 6.21 -26.45 4.22
C GLN A 194 7.15 -27.04 5.29
N PHE A 195 7.40 -26.31 6.38
CA PHE A 195 8.16 -26.74 7.53
C PHE A 195 7.19 -27.22 8.61
N THR A 196 7.32 -28.47 9.05
CA THR A 196 6.35 -29.10 9.97
C THR A 196 6.92 -29.40 11.35
N ARG A 197 8.25 -29.28 11.54
CA ARG A 197 8.97 -29.63 12.77
C ARG A 197 9.23 -28.42 13.68
N TRP A 198 8.24 -27.53 13.81
CA TRP A 198 8.37 -26.29 14.59
C TRP A 198 8.78 -26.50 16.04
N GLU A 199 8.20 -27.51 16.71
CA GLU A 199 8.49 -27.79 18.12
C GLU A 199 9.87 -28.42 18.33
N GLU A 200 10.41 -29.13 17.33
CA GLU A 200 11.77 -29.66 17.39
C GLU A 200 12.79 -28.56 17.10
N ALA A 201 12.53 -27.69 16.12
CA ALA A 201 13.36 -26.54 15.80
C ALA A 201 13.56 -25.61 17.01
N LYS A 202 12.49 -25.38 17.80
CA LYS A 202 12.57 -24.60 19.04
C LYS A 202 13.55 -25.20 20.07
N LYS A 203 13.66 -26.53 20.15
CA LYS A 203 14.62 -27.20 21.05
C LYS A 203 16.06 -26.93 20.63
N ASP A 204 16.27 -26.77 19.32
CA ASP A 204 17.55 -26.37 18.72
C ASP A 204 17.74 -24.84 18.67
N GLN A 205 16.92 -24.07 19.43
CA GLN A 205 16.90 -22.60 19.47
C GLN A 205 16.59 -21.92 18.13
N ILE A 206 16.01 -22.65 17.18
CA ILE A 206 15.52 -22.09 15.93
C ILE A 206 14.06 -21.67 16.13
N LEU A 207 13.82 -20.38 16.14
CA LEU A 207 12.53 -19.75 16.36
C LEU A 207 11.85 -19.40 15.03
N ASP A 208 10.54 -19.15 15.07
CA ASP A 208 9.81 -18.64 13.91
C ASP A 208 10.31 -17.25 13.45
N ALA A 209 10.86 -16.46 14.36
CA ALA A 209 11.56 -15.22 14.04
C ALA A 209 12.78 -15.43 13.12
N ASP A 210 13.49 -16.56 13.21
CA ASP A 210 14.63 -16.86 12.34
C ASP A 210 14.17 -17.11 10.89
N PHE A 211 13.01 -17.75 10.72
CA PHE A 211 12.39 -17.95 9.41
C PHE A 211 11.89 -16.62 8.82
N TYR A 212 11.31 -15.75 9.65
CA TYR A 212 10.92 -14.40 9.23
C TYR A 212 12.13 -13.58 8.76
N LEU A 213 13.23 -13.63 9.49
CA LEU A 213 14.49 -12.97 9.10
C LEU A 213 15.03 -13.55 7.78
N ALA A 214 14.99 -14.88 7.62
CA ALA A 214 15.41 -15.52 6.37
C ALA A 214 14.56 -15.08 5.17
N ASP A 215 13.24 -14.95 5.34
CA ASP A 215 12.31 -14.46 4.32
C ASP A 215 12.64 -13.02 3.91
N LEU A 216 12.82 -12.13 4.91
CA LEU A 216 13.23 -10.75 4.69
C LEU A 216 14.54 -10.66 3.88
N LEU A 217 15.57 -11.41 4.31
CA LEU A 217 16.89 -11.43 3.66
C LEU A 217 16.90 -12.11 2.28
N SER A 218 15.90 -12.95 1.99
CA SER A 218 15.78 -13.60 0.69
C SER A 218 15.26 -12.65 -0.39
N SER A 219 14.44 -11.65 0.00
CA SER A 219 13.80 -10.69 -0.90
C SER A 219 14.72 -9.54 -1.36
N GLU A 220 15.84 -9.30 -0.68
CA GLU A 220 16.78 -8.21 -0.98
C GLU A 220 17.87 -8.54 -2.03
N LYS A 221 17.82 -9.70 -2.72
CA LYS A 221 18.87 -10.08 -3.68
C LYS A 221 18.36 -10.27 -5.11
N PRO A 222 18.74 -9.42 -6.09
CA PRO A 222 18.92 -9.93 -7.44
C PRO A 222 20.02 -11.01 -7.41
N PHE A 223 19.79 -12.10 -8.13
CA PHE A 223 20.69 -13.25 -8.26
C PHE A 223 21.98 -12.87 -9.01
N SER A 224 22.83 -12.03 -8.43
CA SER A 224 24.18 -11.77 -8.95
C SER A 224 25.08 -11.21 -7.85
N LYS A 225 25.63 -12.11 -7.04
CA LYS A 225 26.92 -12.07 -6.30
C LYS A 225 26.78 -12.84 -4.99
N ARG A 226 26.84 -14.17 -5.13
CA ARG A 226 27.46 -15.01 -4.10
C ARG A 226 28.57 -15.79 -4.82
N LYS A 227 29.81 -15.34 -4.65
CA LYS A 227 30.96 -16.24 -4.72
C LYS A 227 31.46 -16.41 -3.28
N SER A 228 31.44 -17.68 -2.86
CA SER A 228 32.24 -18.34 -1.81
C SER A 228 32.07 -17.82 -0.36
N GLU A 229 31.87 -18.62 0.69
CA GLU A 229 32.39 -19.97 0.98
C GLU A 229 31.41 -20.83 1.84
N SER A 230 31.58 -22.15 1.68
CA SER A 230 31.07 -23.34 2.39
C SER A 230 30.63 -23.18 3.86
N SER A 231 29.55 -23.76 4.38
CA SER A 231 29.00 -25.13 4.32
C SER A 231 27.49 -25.03 4.68
N ALA A 232 26.53 -25.69 4.05
CA ALA A 232 26.32 -27.13 4.01
C ALA A 232 25.37 -27.51 2.84
N ARG A 233 25.48 -28.77 2.42
CA ARG A 233 24.94 -29.34 1.18
C ARG A 233 23.45 -29.71 1.23
N LYS A 234 22.82 -29.54 0.05
CA LYS A 234 21.77 -30.36 -0.60
C LYS A 234 20.35 -30.34 -0.02
N GLN A 235 19.43 -29.70 -0.76
CA GLN A 235 18.41 -30.42 -1.54
C GLN A 235 17.90 -29.54 -2.70
N GLN A 236 17.78 -30.18 -3.85
CA GLN A 236 17.38 -29.64 -5.15
C GLN A 236 16.03 -30.29 -5.46
N ILE A 237 14.93 -29.54 -5.56
CA ILE A 237 13.70 -30.04 -6.19
C ILE A 237 13.06 -28.95 -7.04
N SER A 238 12.95 -29.31 -8.32
CA SER A 238 12.21 -28.67 -9.40
C SER A 238 10.71 -28.67 -9.11
N TYR A 239 10.01 -27.54 -9.31
CA TYR A 239 8.55 -27.51 -9.36
C TYR A 239 8.09 -27.42 -10.80
N GLY A 240 8.01 -28.58 -11.44
CA GLY A 240 7.14 -28.83 -12.58
C GLY A 240 5.91 -29.61 -12.11
N SER A 241 4.76 -29.25 -12.69
CA SER A 241 3.47 -29.96 -12.68
C SER A 241 2.77 -30.17 -11.34
N LEU A 242 1.61 -29.50 -11.19
CA LEU A 242 0.36 -30.11 -10.74
C LEU A 242 -0.81 -29.31 -11.34
N GLN A 243 -1.14 -29.64 -12.59
CA GLN A 243 -2.53 -29.65 -13.04
C GLN A 243 -3.05 -31.06 -12.77
N ARG A 244 -4.04 -31.17 -11.89
CA ARG A 244 -5.26 -31.96 -12.03
C ARG A 244 -6.20 -31.59 -10.89
#